data_AF-A0A0J1KJS6-F1
#
_entry.id   AF-A0A0J1KJS6-F1
#
_cell.length_a   1.000
_cell.length_b   1.000
_cell.length_c   1.000
_cell.angle_alpha   90.00
_cell.angle_beta   90.00
_cell.angle_gamma   90.00
#
_symmetry.space_group_name_H-M   'P 1'
#
loop_
_entity.id
_entity.type
_entity.pdbx_description
1 polymer ?
#
loop_
_entity_poly.entity_id
_entity_poly.type
_entity_poly.pdbx_seq_one_letter_code
_entity_poly.pdbx_strand_id
1 'polypeptide(L)'
;MRIKLVGIFTCMIVILGIFIVYTNQSIGKEPKKTNYETHENSINREKNSTSNNIASSFASVQAVVNKEYGLPEDYKPEDLVVPNVPFSFSGTLEKSYLRKEAAEALERLFDLANKEGIQLNAVSGFRSYDYQKNCMQTT
;
A
#
# COMPACT_ATOMS: atom_id res chain seq x y z
N MET A 1 -42.74 28.89 34.90
CA MET A 1 -41.60 29.27 34.03
C MET A 1 -40.28 28.57 34.36
N ARG A 2 -39.99 28.24 35.62
CA ARG A 2 -38.67 27.67 36.03
C ARG A 2 -38.38 26.25 35.50
N ILE A 3 -39.39 25.41 35.32
CA ILE A 3 -39.23 24.00 34.89
C ILE A 3 -38.87 23.87 33.40
N LYS A 4 -39.42 24.75 32.54
CA LYS A 4 -39.09 24.79 31.10
C LYS A 4 -37.65 25.23 30.84
N LEU A 5 -37.09 26.05 31.71
CA LEU A 5 -35.70 26.52 31.60
C LEU A 5 -34.70 25.40 31.95
N VAL A 6 -34.97 24.63 33.01
CA VAL A 6 -34.12 23.50 33.43
C VAL A 6 -34.04 22.41 32.36
N GLY A 7 -35.16 22.10 31.70
CA GLY A 7 -35.19 21.09 30.63
C GLY A 7 -34.40 21.46 29.37
N ILE A 8 -34.31 22.76 29.05
CA ILE A 8 -33.50 23.26 27.92
C ILE A 8 -32.00 23.14 28.26
N PHE A 9 -31.60 23.46 29.49
CA PHE A 9 -30.22 23.32 29.93
C PHE A 9 -29.74 21.86 29.95
N THR A 10 -30.59 20.92 30.39
CA THR A 10 -30.22 19.50 30.34
C THR A 10 -30.06 18.98 28.91
N CYS A 11 -30.90 19.44 27.98
CA CYS A 11 -30.80 19.04 26.57
C CYS A 11 -29.53 19.60 25.92
N MET A 12 -29.15 20.84 26.24
CA MET A 12 -27.91 21.46 25.74
C MET A 12 -26.65 20.74 26.25
N ILE A 13 -26.64 20.27 27.49
CA ILE A 13 -25.50 19.50 28.03
C ILE A 13 -25.33 18.15 27.31
N VAL A 14 -26.44 17.47 26.98
CA VAL A 14 -26.40 16.20 26.24
C VAL A 14 -25.92 16.41 24.79
N ILE A 15 -26.37 17.49 24.13
CA ILE A 15 -25.96 17.82 22.76
C ILE A 15 -24.47 18.24 22.72
N LEU A 16 -23.98 19.00 23.71
CA LEU A 16 -22.54 19.30 23.84
C LEU A 16 -21.71 18.04 24.12
N GLY A 17 -22.21 17.11 24.95
CA GLY A 17 -21.53 15.86 25.23
C GLY A 17 -21.35 14.99 23.97
N ILE A 18 -22.40 14.88 23.15
CA ILE A 18 -22.34 14.18 21.85
C ILE A 18 -21.36 14.89 20.90
N PHE A 19 -21.34 16.22 20.88
CA PHE A 19 -20.40 17.00 20.09
C PHE A 19 -18.94 16.76 20.50
N ILE A 20 -18.65 16.68 21.82
CA ILE A 20 -17.31 16.35 22.34
C ILE A 20 -16.89 14.93 21.96
N VAL A 21 -17.79 13.95 21.99
CA VAL A 21 -17.48 12.58 21.54
C VAL A 21 -17.19 12.56 20.04
N TYR A 22 -17.95 13.32 19.24
CA TYR A 22 -17.76 13.43 17.80
C TYR A 22 -16.42 14.08 17.42
N THR A 23 -15.97 15.09 18.18
CA THR A 23 -14.64 15.69 17.94
C THR A 23 -13.50 14.78 18.35
N ASN A 24 -13.64 13.98 19.41
CA ASN A 24 -12.61 13.02 19.83
C ASN A 24 -12.40 11.88 18.82
N GLN A 25 -13.44 11.48 18.07
CA GLN A 25 -13.30 10.48 16.99
C GLN A 25 -12.61 11.03 15.72
N SER A 26 -12.54 12.35 15.55
CA SER A 26 -11.94 13.00 14.37
C SER A 26 -10.48 13.43 14.54
N ILE A 27 -9.89 13.26 15.74
CA ILE A 27 -8.47 13.56 15.99
C ILE A 27 -7.66 12.26 15.90
N GLY A 28 -7.66 11.68 14.70
CA GLY A 28 -6.94 10.45 14.36
C GLY A 28 -5.96 10.69 13.23
N LYS A 29 -4.82 11.33 13.56
CA LYS A 29 -3.58 11.46 12.77
C LYS A 29 -3.66 12.37 11.53
N GLU A 30 -3.11 13.58 11.68
CA GLU A 30 -2.62 14.32 10.51
C GLU A 30 -1.58 13.47 9.74
N PRO A 31 -1.64 13.44 8.40
CA PRO A 31 -0.55 12.89 7.62
C PRO A 31 0.69 13.78 7.80
N LYS A 32 1.78 13.19 8.28
CA LYS A 32 3.10 13.83 8.27
C LYS A 32 3.42 14.22 6.82
N LYS A 33 3.46 15.53 6.55
CA LYS A 33 3.90 16.06 5.25
C LYS A 33 5.36 15.67 5.04
N THR A 34 5.59 14.64 4.24
CA THR A 34 6.90 14.36 3.68
C THR A 34 7.11 15.37 2.57
N ASN A 35 8.10 16.24 2.70
CA ASN A 35 8.52 17.10 1.60
C ASN A 35 9.05 16.20 0.49
N TYR A 36 8.30 16.09 -0.59
CA TYR A 36 8.77 15.51 -1.84
C TYR A 36 9.63 16.59 -2.51
N GLU A 37 10.94 16.51 -2.30
CA GLU A 37 11.88 17.27 -3.11
C GLU A 37 11.90 16.64 -4.50
N THR A 38 11.30 17.34 -5.46
CA THR A 38 11.42 17.07 -6.89
C THR A 38 12.87 17.29 -7.30
N HIS A 39 13.65 16.20 -7.38
CA HIS A 39 14.89 16.22 -8.14
C HIS A 39 14.56 15.95 -9.62
N GLU A 40 14.38 17.04 -10.38
CA GLU A 40 14.52 16.97 -11.84
C GLU A 40 15.97 16.55 -12.14
N ASN A 41 16.15 15.38 -12.75
CA ASN A 41 17.44 14.98 -13.29
C ASN A 41 17.36 15.04 -14.82
N SER A 42 17.99 16.07 -15.38
CA SER A 42 18.21 16.21 -16.82
C SER A 42 19.21 15.14 -17.27
N ILE A 43 18.72 14.12 -17.97
CA ILE A 43 19.56 13.08 -18.55
C ILE A 43 20.28 13.65 -19.76
N ASN A 44 21.52 14.13 -19.55
CA ASN A 44 22.53 14.13 -20.59
C ASN A 44 23.15 12.73 -20.68
N ARG A 45 23.05 12.12 -21.85
CA ARG A 45 23.76 10.89 -22.21
C ARG A 45 25.26 11.15 -22.18
N GLU A 46 25.97 10.48 -21.29
CA GLU A 46 27.27 9.93 -21.66
C GLU A 46 27.54 8.61 -20.94
N LYS A 47 27.96 7.64 -21.73
CA LYS A 47 28.11 6.22 -21.44
C LYS A 47 29.52 6.00 -20.90
N ASN A 48 29.66 5.68 -19.61
CA ASN A 48 30.69 4.77 -19.06
C ASN A 48 30.79 4.85 -17.52
N SER A 49 29.90 4.14 -16.81
CA SER A 49 30.10 3.68 -15.40
C SER A 49 28.83 2.95 -14.92
N THR A 50 28.44 1.86 -15.59
CA THR A 50 27.03 1.46 -15.66
C THR A 50 26.63 0.25 -14.79
N SER A 51 27.54 -0.48 -14.16
CA SER A 51 27.14 -1.76 -13.53
C SER A 51 26.53 -1.65 -12.13
N ASN A 52 26.92 -0.66 -11.31
CA ASN A 52 26.51 -0.63 -9.90
C ASN A 52 25.33 0.33 -9.60
N ASN A 53 25.08 1.30 -10.49
CA ASN A 53 24.02 2.30 -10.30
C ASN A 53 22.67 1.89 -10.92
N ILE A 54 22.67 0.91 -11.84
CA ILE A 54 21.42 0.38 -12.41
C ILE A 54 20.78 -0.65 -11.47
N ALA A 55 21.60 -1.43 -10.75
CA ALA A 55 21.14 -2.44 -9.79
C ALA A 55 20.19 -1.88 -8.72
N SER A 56 20.34 -0.60 -8.35
CA SER A 56 19.52 0.02 -7.30
C SER A 56 18.22 0.65 -7.79
N SER A 57 18.06 0.96 -9.08
CA SER A 57 16.86 1.68 -9.56
C SER A 57 15.66 0.75 -9.70
N PHE A 58 15.88 -0.48 -10.18
CA PHE A 58 14.79 -1.45 -10.41
C PHE A 58 14.35 -2.18 -9.13
N ALA A 59 15.22 -2.29 -8.13
CA ALA A 59 14.89 -2.87 -6.82
C ALA A 59 14.25 -1.84 -5.86
N SER A 60 14.14 -0.58 -6.28
CA SER A 60 13.46 0.46 -5.51
C SER A 60 11.97 0.13 -5.35
N VAL A 61 11.41 0.43 -4.17
CA VAL A 61 9.95 0.41 -3.94
C VAL A 61 9.23 1.38 -4.88
N GLN A 62 9.93 2.41 -5.35
CA GLN A 62 9.42 3.45 -6.25
C GLN A 62 9.78 3.18 -7.72
N ALA A 63 10.27 1.97 -8.05
CA ALA A 63 10.62 1.62 -9.43
C ALA A 63 9.41 1.77 -10.36
N VAL A 64 9.62 2.41 -11.51
CA VAL A 64 8.60 2.54 -12.55
C VAL A 64 8.82 1.43 -13.57
N VAL A 65 7.82 0.55 -13.71
CA VAL A 65 7.85 -0.57 -14.66
C VAL A 65 6.64 -0.47 -15.57
N ASN A 66 6.87 -0.39 -16.88
CA ASN A 66 5.83 -0.29 -17.90
C ASN A 66 6.36 -0.77 -19.27
N LYS A 67 5.65 -0.46 -20.37
CA LYS A 67 6.04 -0.87 -21.73
C LYS A 67 7.37 -0.26 -22.21
N GLU A 68 7.78 0.88 -21.64
CA GLU A 68 8.99 1.61 -21.99
C GLU A 68 10.15 1.27 -21.05
N TYR A 69 9.85 1.03 -19.76
CA TYR A 69 10.82 0.74 -18.71
C TYR A 69 10.63 -0.69 -18.20
N GLY A 70 11.46 -1.61 -18.70
CA GLY A 70 11.48 -3.01 -18.31
C GLY A 70 12.41 -3.30 -17.11
N LEU A 71 12.17 -4.43 -16.45
CA LEU A 71 13.09 -5.01 -15.46
C LEU A 71 14.09 -5.93 -16.17
N PRO A 72 15.28 -6.19 -15.57
CA PRO A 72 16.18 -7.24 -16.05
C PRO A 72 15.48 -8.61 -16.09
N GLU A 73 15.79 -9.43 -17.09
CA GLU A 73 15.15 -10.75 -17.27
C GLU A 73 15.43 -11.70 -16.11
N ASP A 74 16.58 -11.54 -15.45
CA ASP A 74 17.05 -12.32 -14.30
C ASP A 74 16.66 -11.71 -12.95
N TYR A 75 15.95 -10.58 -12.94
CA TYR A 75 15.56 -9.93 -11.70
C TYR A 75 14.51 -10.75 -10.94
N LYS A 76 14.88 -11.14 -9.72
CA LYS A 76 13.99 -11.71 -8.72
C LYS A 76 14.30 -11.07 -7.38
N PRO A 77 13.30 -10.51 -6.66
CA PRO A 77 13.54 -9.97 -5.34
C PRO A 77 14.02 -11.07 -4.38
N GLU A 78 15.02 -10.75 -3.56
CA GLU A 78 15.60 -11.68 -2.58
C GLU A 78 14.73 -11.80 -1.31
N ASP A 79 13.87 -10.81 -1.06
CA ASP A 79 13.05 -10.65 0.14
C ASP A 79 11.59 -11.11 -0.05
N LEU A 80 11.36 -12.09 -0.93
CA LEU A 80 10.02 -12.63 -1.19
C LEU A 80 9.50 -13.45 0.00
N VAL A 81 8.30 -13.12 0.47
CA VAL A 81 7.58 -13.80 1.54
C VAL A 81 6.10 -13.96 1.19
N VAL A 82 5.42 -14.93 1.82
CA VAL A 82 3.97 -15.10 1.71
C VAL A 82 3.30 -14.25 2.80
N PRO A 83 2.46 -13.25 2.47
CA PRO A 83 1.72 -12.49 3.45
C PRO A 83 0.69 -13.38 4.17
N ASN A 84 0.46 -13.12 5.44
CA ASN A 84 -0.53 -13.80 6.28
C ASN A 84 -1.95 -13.25 6.04
N VAL A 85 -2.47 -13.48 4.84
CA VAL A 85 -3.82 -13.06 4.40
C VAL A 85 -4.55 -14.21 3.72
N PRO A 86 -5.90 -14.22 3.69
CA PRO A 86 -6.64 -15.22 2.94
C PRO A 86 -6.38 -15.08 1.43
N PHE A 87 -6.18 -16.22 0.76
CA PHE A 87 -6.02 -16.31 -0.68
C PHE A 87 -7.25 -16.92 -1.34
N SER A 88 -7.51 -16.53 -2.59
CA SER A 88 -8.60 -17.11 -3.41
C SER A 88 -8.29 -18.51 -3.94
N PHE A 89 -7.18 -19.12 -3.52
CA PHE A 89 -6.68 -20.42 -3.96
C PHE A 89 -5.97 -21.12 -2.80
N SER A 90 -5.81 -22.44 -2.89
CA SER A 90 -5.10 -23.24 -1.89
C SER A 90 -3.65 -23.49 -2.28
N GLY A 91 -2.82 -23.72 -1.26
CA GLY A 91 -1.39 -24.01 -1.41
C GLY A 91 -0.51 -22.77 -1.60
N THR A 92 0.79 -23.01 -1.60
CA THR A 92 1.81 -21.96 -1.78
C THR A 92 2.38 -22.05 -3.19
N LEU A 93 2.13 -21.02 -3.99
CA LEU A 93 2.58 -20.90 -5.38
C LEU A 93 3.43 -19.64 -5.55
N GLU A 94 4.09 -19.48 -6.70
CA GLU A 94 4.86 -18.26 -7.01
C GLU A 94 4.03 -16.98 -6.81
N LYS A 95 2.77 -17.01 -7.27
CA LYS A 95 1.80 -15.91 -7.10
C LYS A 95 1.35 -15.66 -5.66
N SER A 96 1.76 -16.47 -4.69
CA SER A 96 1.50 -16.24 -3.26
C SER A 96 2.46 -15.20 -2.66
N TYR A 97 3.58 -14.90 -3.32
CA TYR A 97 4.65 -14.11 -2.72
C TYR A 97 4.56 -12.62 -3.04
N LEU A 98 5.04 -11.80 -2.12
CA LEU A 98 5.34 -10.38 -2.29
C LEU A 98 6.71 -10.08 -1.65
N ARG A 99 7.32 -8.95 -1.98
CA ARG A 99 8.45 -8.45 -1.19
C ARG A 99 8.01 -8.18 0.24
N LYS A 100 8.87 -8.42 1.21
CA LYS A 100 8.56 -8.33 2.65
C LYS A 100 7.84 -7.04 3.04
N GLU A 101 8.34 -5.89 2.62
CA GLU A 101 7.72 -4.59 2.91
C GLU A 101 6.27 -4.50 2.39
N ALA A 102 6.04 -5.00 1.18
CA ALA A 102 4.71 -5.02 0.57
C ALA A 102 3.79 -6.06 1.21
N ALA A 103 4.32 -7.20 1.65
CA ALA A 103 3.57 -8.23 2.37
C ALA A 103 3.02 -7.69 3.69
N GLU A 104 3.88 -7.06 4.50
CA GLU A 104 3.48 -6.43 5.77
C GLU A 104 2.47 -5.28 5.55
N ALA A 105 2.60 -4.53 4.46
CA ALA A 105 1.63 -3.49 4.10
C ALA A 105 0.27 -4.08 3.69
N LEU A 106 0.27 -5.21 2.97
CA LEU A 106 -0.95 -5.90 2.57
C LEU A 106 -1.72 -6.46 3.77
N GLU A 107 -1.01 -7.06 4.73
CA GLU A 107 -1.60 -7.53 5.99
C GLU A 107 -2.29 -6.38 6.74
N ARG A 108 -1.62 -5.22 6.88
CA ARG A 108 -2.21 -4.02 7.48
C ARG A 108 -3.46 -3.54 6.73
N LEU A 109 -3.45 -3.58 5.40
CA LEU A 109 -4.62 -3.22 4.59
C LEU A 109 -5.80 -4.15 4.85
N PHE A 110 -5.55 -5.46 4.93
CA PHE A 110 -6.58 -6.46 5.19
C PHE A 110 -7.16 -6.31 6.60
N ASP A 111 -6.33 -6.03 7.60
CA ASP A 111 -6.77 -5.77 8.97
C ASP A 111 -7.66 -4.53 9.07
N LEU A 112 -7.35 -3.47 8.33
CA LEU A 112 -8.19 -2.27 8.27
C LEU A 112 -9.51 -2.55 7.55
N ALA A 113 -9.48 -3.26 6.42
CA ALA A 113 -10.68 -3.66 5.69
C ALA A 113 -11.61 -4.53 6.55
N ASN A 114 -11.06 -5.47 7.32
CA ASN A 114 -11.81 -6.32 8.24
C ASN A 114 -12.54 -5.53 9.32
N LYS A 115 -11.93 -4.46 9.86
CA LYS A 115 -12.57 -3.56 10.84
C LYS A 115 -13.76 -2.81 10.26
N GLU A 116 -13.78 -2.60 8.95
CA GLU A 116 -14.89 -1.98 8.22
C GLU A 116 -15.90 -3.00 7.67
N GLY A 117 -15.74 -4.30 8.00
CA GLY A 117 -16.60 -5.37 7.50
C GLY A 117 -16.36 -5.74 6.03
N ILE A 118 -15.25 -5.28 5.44
CA ILE A 118 -14.86 -5.58 4.06
C ILE A 118 -13.95 -6.81 4.06
N GLN A 119 -14.37 -7.86 3.36
CA GLN A 119 -13.61 -9.10 3.21
C GLN A 119 -12.81 -9.09 1.90
N LEU A 120 -11.49 -9.15 2.00
CA LEU A 120 -10.57 -9.20 0.85
C LEU A 120 -9.97 -10.59 0.72
N ASN A 121 -9.62 -10.99 -0.52
CA ASN A 121 -8.87 -12.20 -0.79
C ASN A 121 -7.73 -11.89 -1.77
N ALA A 122 -6.52 -12.34 -1.47
CA ALA A 122 -5.38 -12.21 -2.36
C ALA A 122 -5.48 -13.20 -3.53
N VAL A 123 -5.25 -12.72 -4.75
CA VAL A 123 -5.42 -13.51 -5.98
C VAL A 123 -4.08 -13.83 -6.65
N SER A 124 -3.20 -12.85 -6.76
CA SER A 124 -1.89 -12.99 -7.40
C SER A 124 -0.95 -11.85 -7.01
N GLY A 125 0.24 -12.19 -6.51
CA GLY A 125 1.37 -11.30 -6.26
C GLY A 125 2.46 -11.49 -7.32
N PHE A 126 3.62 -12.00 -6.89
CA PHE A 126 4.82 -12.18 -7.71
C PHE A 126 4.60 -13.06 -8.95
N ARG A 127 5.24 -12.66 -10.05
CA ARG A 127 5.33 -13.41 -11.31
C ARG A 127 6.74 -13.24 -11.87
N SER A 128 7.43 -14.34 -12.14
CA SER A 128 8.75 -14.30 -12.78
C SER A 128 8.68 -13.81 -14.22
N TYR A 129 9.83 -13.39 -14.72
CA TYR A 129 10.02 -13.07 -16.14
C TYR A 129 9.63 -14.25 -17.05
N ASP A 130 10.07 -15.47 -16.71
CA ASP A 130 9.75 -16.68 -17.48
C ASP A 130 8.23 -16.96 -17.52
N TYR A 131 7.54 -16.81 -16.38
CA TYR A 131 6.08 -16.91 -16.34
C TYR A 131 5.44 -15.90 -17.28
N GLN A 132 5.86 -14.63 -17.20
CA GLN A 132 5.31 -13.55 -18.01
C GLN A 132 5.56 -13.80 -19.51
N LYS A 133 6.78 -14.23 -19.87
CA LYS A 133 7.17 -14.57 -21.23
C LYS A 133 6.33 -15.69 -21.81
N ASN A 134 6.04 -16.73 -21.03
CA ASN A 134 5.18 -17.83 -21.46
C ASN A 134 3.75 -17.34 -21.72
N CYS A 135 3.16 -16.57 -20.78
CA CYS A 135 1.81 -16.04 -20.94
C CYS A 135 1.66 -15.10 -22.15
N MET A 136 2.68 -14.31 -22.48
CA MET A 136 2.64 -13.39 -23.62
C MET A 136 2.76 -14.09 -24.99
N GLN A 137 3.35 -15.29 -25.06
CA GLN A 137 3.47 -16.06 -26.31
C GLN A 137 2.19 -16.84 -26.66
N THR A 138 1.32 -17.06 -25.67
CA THR A 138 0.06 -17.81 -25.84
C THR A 138 -1.13 -16.99 -26.36
N THR A 139 -0.90 -15.76 -26.85
CA THR A 139 -1.93 -14.88 -27.46
C THR A 139 -1.59 -14.59 -28.92
#